data_AF-A0A699ZWY3-F1
#
_entry.id   AF-A0A699ZWY3-F1
#
_cell.length_a   1.000
_cell.length_b   1.000
_cell.length_c   1.000
_cell.angle_alpha   90.00
_cell.angle_beta   90.00
_cell.angle_gamma   90.00
#
_symmetry.space_group_name_H-M   'P 1'
#
loop_
_entity.id
_entity.type
_entity.pdbx_description
1 polymer ?
#
loop_
_entity_poly.entity_id
_entity_poly.type
_entity_poly.pdbx_seq_one_letter_code
_entity_poly.pdbx_strand_id
1 'polypeptide(L)'
;MNSYSSLNSRRAIIAGVTNTSAALFTVETTSGQPFVNLTSDSFFLRSAGQYCRIQGSGSSAVLNCNTPQRSAAALLQMPYNSYYGVRLTSSLVNISCGAYQLELSDGAIPYVNCTVPRLAPSNFRTTYSLGLRRPGAASVVSGMVVGFKVFDTLYRYQVFNWVVQERSPYNVTLKAAGATDPTQWFVLEKVGALPGAIIVNGDSVAIKSATTSMYCGVGSAPANQLSCDQVFFDAPEPAYQFIISL
;
A
#
# COMPACT_ATOMS: atom_id res chain seq x y z
N MET A 1 -3.37 -10.24 -17.24
CA MET A 1 -3.71 -9.06 -18.05
C MET A 1 -2.38 -8.40 -18.41
N ASN A 2 -1.95 -8.44 -19.68
CA ASN A 2 -0.63 -7.91 -20.06
C ASN A 2 -0.74 -6.38 -20.19
N SER A 3 -0.03 -5.63 -19.36
CA SER A 3 0.09 -4.18 -19.50
C SER A 3 1.38 -3.85 -20.22
N TYR A 4 1.27 -3.25 -21.41
CA TYR A 4 2.39 -2.83 -22.24
C TYR A 4 2.58 -1.32 -22.08
N SER A 5 3.84 -0.85 -22.03
CA SER A 5 4.17 0.57 -21.82
C SER A 5 5.19 1.05 -22.84
N SER A 6 5.05 2.22 -23.47
CA SER A 6 6.05 2.79 -24.39
C SER A 6 6.91 3.88 -23.72
N LEU A 7 8.10 4.10 -24.26
CA LEU A 7 8.94 5.26 -23.94
C LEU A 7 8.81 6.25 -25.11
N ASN A 8 8.28 7.45 -24.89
CA ASN A 8 8.18 8.45 -25.95
C ASN A 8 9.52 9.15 -26.23
N SER A 9 9.57 10.03 -27.24
CA SER A 9 10.76 10.82 -27.61
C SER A 9 11.28 11.76 -26.51
N ARG A 10 10.48 12.01 -25.45
CA ARG A 10 10.87 12.71 -24.22
C ARG A 10 11.21 11.77 -23.06
N ARG A 11 11.28 10.46 -23.31
CA ARG A 11 11.62 9.39 -22.35
C ARG A 11 10.66 9.29 -21.15
N ALA A 12 9.37 9.58 -21.35
CA ALA A 12 8.32 9.27 -20.37
C ALA A 12 7.70 7.90 -20.64
N ILE A 13 7.33 7.15 -19.58
CA ILE A 13 6.62 5.87 -19.68
C ILE A 13 5.12 6.13 -19.92
N ILE A 14 4.58 5.65 -21.03
CA ILE A 14 3.16 5.69 -21.37
C ILE A 14 2.60 4.27 -21.22
N ALA A 15 1.68 4.05 -20.28
CA ALA A 15 1.00 2.75 -20.13
C ALA A 15 -0.11 2.58 -21.19
N GLY A 16 -0.38 1.34 -21.61
CA GLY A 16 -1.50 0.99 -22.50
C GLY A 16 -1.20 1.00 -24.00
N VAL A 17 0.06 0.78 -24.40
CA VAL A 17 0.44 0.76 -25.82
C VAL A 17 0.32 -0.64 -26.44
N THR A 18 0.42 -0.76 -27.77
CA THR A 18 0.54 -2.07 -28.42
C THR A 18 1.87 -2.73 -28.06
N ASN A 19 1.93 -4.07 -28.07
CA ASN A 19 3.15 -4.83 -27.77
C ASN A 19 4.35 -4.39 -28.65
N THR A 20 4.09 -4.08 -29.92
CA THR A 20 5.08 -3.56 -30.89
C THR A 20 5.63 -2.18 -30.55
N SER A 21 4.92 -1.41 -29.73
CA SER A 21 5.32 -0.07 -29.29
C SER A 21 5.84 -0.07 -27.85
N ALA A 22 5.87 -1.23 -27.19
CA ALA A 22 6.28 -1.35 -25.81
C ALA A 22 7.80 -1.16 -25.66
N ALA A 23 8.21 -0.38 -24.68
CA ALA A 23 9.59 -0.33 -24.25
C ALA A 23 9.96 -1.67 -23.62
N LEU A 24 10.95 -2.32 -24.24
CA LEU A 24 11.57 -3.52 -23.68
C LEU A 24 12.59 -3.09 -22.61
N PHE A 25 12.47 -3.70 -21.45
CA PHE A 25 13.43 -3.58 -20.37
C PHE A 25 14.09 -4.94 -20.11
N THR A 26 15.41 -4.92 -19.98
CA THR A 26 16.17 -6.02 -19.40
C THR A 26 16.35 -5.75 -17.92
N VAL A 27 16.06 -6.74 -17.08
CA VAL A 27 16.31 -6.66 -15.64
C VAL A 27 17.67 -7.29 -15.35
N GLU A 28 18.52 -6.57 -14.64
CA GLU A 28 19.85 -7.04 -14.23
C GLU A 28 19.94 -7.05 -12.70
N THR A 29 20.13 -8.24 -12.10
CA THR A 29 20.24 -8.37 -10.64
C THR A 29 21.56 -7.80 -10.13
N THR A 30 21.58 -7.33 -8.88
CA THR A 30 22.84 -6.95 -8.20
C THR A 30 23.80 -8.13 -8.06
N SER A 31 23.26 -9.32 -7.79
CA SER A 31 23.98 -10.57 -7.59
C SER A 31 24.54 -11.21 -8.87
N GLY A 32 24.16 -10.73 -10.05
CA GLY A 32 24.55 -11.31 -11.34
C GLY A 32 23.86 -12.63 -11.67
N GLN A 33 22.85 -13.02 -10.87
CA GLN A 33 22.05 -14.22 -11.11
C GLN A 33 21.12 -14.02 -12.33
N PRO A 34 20.87 -15.09 -13.11
CA PRO A 34 20.05 -15.01 -14.33
C PRO A 34 18.54 -14.91 -14.04
N PHE A 35 18.14 -15.08 -12.77
CA PHE A 35 16.78 -14.93 -12.29
C PHE A 35 16.73 -13.83 -11.24
N VAL A 36 15.65 -13.06 -11.23
CA VAL A 36 15.39 -12.05 -10.19
C VAL A 36 14.56 -12.71 -9.11
N ASN A 37 15.10 -12.82 -7.90
CA ASN A 37 14.29 -13.11 -6.74
C ASN A 37 13.53 -11.84 -6.33
N LEU A 38 12.26 -11.75 -6.75
CA LEU A 38 11.38 -10.61 -6.48
C LEU A 38 11.17 -10.33 -4.97
N THR A 39 11.58 -11.24 -4.09
CA THR A 39 11.48 -11.10 -2.62
C THR A 39 12.65 -10.33 -2.01
N SER A 40 13.86 -10.49 -2.56
CA SER A 40 15.11 -10.06 -1.92
C SER A 40 15.99 -9.19 -2.80
N ASP A 41 15.84 -9.32 -4.12
CA ASP A 41 16.84 -8.79 -5.02
C ASP A 41 16.57 -7.33 -5.33
N SER A 42 17.62 -6.54 -5.17
CA SER A 42 17.72 -5.27 -5.86
C SER A 42 18.23 -5.52 -7.28
N PHE A 43 17.68 -4.77 -8.23
CA PHE A 43 17.98 -4.90 -9.65
C PHE A 43 18.10 -3.53 -10.32
N PHE A 44 18.72 -3.54 -11.49
CA PHE A 44 18.78 -2.42 -12.41
C PHE A 44 17.87 -2.70 -13.59
N LEU A 45 17.29 -1.65 -14.16
CA LEU A 45 16.60 -1.73 -15.45
C LEU A 45 17.53 -1.22 -16.54
N ARG A 46 17.51 -1.92 -17.68
CA ARG A 46 18.18 -1.49 -18.91
C ARG A 46 17.18 -1.42 -20.04
N SER A 47 17.29 -0.42 -20.90
CA SER A 47 16.52 -0.33 -22.15
C SER A 47 17.46 0.12 -23.26
N ALA A 48 17.38 -0.55 -24.42
CA ALA A 48 18.28 -0.33 -25.55
C ALA A 48 19.78 -0.31 -25.14
N GLY A 49 20.17 -1.22 -24.25
CA GLY A 49 21.55 -1.35 -23.76
C GLY A 49 21.99 -0.33 -22.71
N GLN A 50 21.19 0.71 -22.43
CA GLN A 50 21.47 1.76 -21.43
C GLN A 50 20.79 1.45 -20.11
N TYR A 51 21.42 1.78 -18.98
CA TYR A 51 20.81 1.70 -17.66
C TYR A 51 19.85 2.87 -17.40
N CYS A 52 18.83 2.57 -16.60
CA CYS A 52 17.82 3.51 -16.14
C CYS A 52 18.20 4.13 -14.79
N ARG A 53 17.97 5.43 -14.64
CA ARG A 53 18.11 6.18 -13.40
C ARG A 53 16.85 6.99 -13.11
N ILE A 54 16.60 7.28 -11.85
CA ILE A 54 15.54 8.19 -11.43
C ILE A 54 16.12 9.60 -11.42
N GLN A 55 15.48 10.53 -12.12
CA GLN A 55 15.82 11.96 -12.12
C GLN A 55 14.66 12.76 -11.55
N GLY A 56 14.94 13.82 -10.80
CA GLY A 56 13.93 14.58 -10.07
C GLY A 56 13.68 14.03 -8.67
N SER A 57 12.67 14.55 -7.99
CA SER A 57 12.30 14.13 -6.64
C SER A 57 10.79 14.18 -6.43
N GLY A 58 10.27 13.38 -5.49
CA GLY A 58 8.85 13.30 -5.18
C GLY A 58 8.00 13.03 -6.42
N SER A 59 7.01 13.89 -6.66
CA SER A 59 6.07 13.80 -7.79
C SER A 59 6.67 14.15 -9.16
N SER A 60 7.86 14.73 -9.20
CA SER A 60 8.57 15.06 -10.45
C SER A 60 9.56 13.97 -10.90
N ALA A 61 9.66 12.88 -10.13
CA ALA A 61 10.59 11.81 -10.39
C ALA A 61 10.24 11.08 -11.70
N VAL A 62 11.20 11.02 -12.63
CA VAL A 62 11.07 10.33 -13.91
C VAL A 62 12.15 9.25 -14.05
N LEU A 63 11.79 8.11 -14.63
CA LEU A 63 12.74 7.04 -14.97
C LEU A 63 13.35 7.32 -16.34
N ASN A 64 14.65 7.60 -16.40
CA ASN A 64 15.37 7.91 -17.63
C ASN A 64 16.46 6.87 -17.91
N CYS A 65 16.39 6.21 -19.06
CA CYS A 65 17.36 5.19 -19.50
C CYS A 65 18.37 5.79 -20.47
N ASN A 66 19.37 6.49 -19.94
CA ASN A 66 20.35 7.24 -20.73
C ASN A 66 21.80 7.10 -20.28
N THR A 67 22.10 6.21 -19.33
CA THR A 67 23.46 6.05 -18.83
C THR A 67 24.03 4.69 -19.20
N PRO A 68 25.25 4.64 -19.78
CA PRO A 68 25.90 3.37 -20.08
C PRO A 68 26.51 2.73 -18.83
N GLN A 69 26.68 3.49 -17.74
CA GLN A 69 27.33 3.06 -16.52
C GLN A 69 26.32 2.56 -15.49
N ARG A 70 26.56 1.35 -14.97
CA ARG A 70 25.79 0.72 -13.89
C ARG A 70 25.85 1.52 -12.59
N SER A 71 26.98 2.13 -12.27
CA SER A 71 27.19 2.93 -11.05
C SER A 71 26.31 4.19 -10.98
N ALA A 72 25.85 4.70 -12.14
CA ALA A 72 24.96 5.85 -12.23
C ALA A 72 23.48 5.45 -12.39
N ALA A 73 23.19 4.15 -12.37
CA ALA A 73 21.84 3.60 -12.50
C ALA A 73 21.09 3.69 -11.17
N ALA A 74 19.76 3.79 -11.25
CA ALA A 74 18.93 3.63 -10.07
C ALA A 74 18.91 2.16 -9.67
N LEU A 75 19.31 1.89 -8.44
CA LEU A 75 19.07 0.61 -7.82
C LEU A 75 17.58 0.53 -7.45
N LEU A 76 16.86 -0.37 -8.11
CA LEU A 76 15.45 -0.59 -7.87
C LEU A 76 15.29 -1.86 -7.05
N GLN A 77 14.24 -1.87 -6.24
CA GLN A 77 13.73 -3.09 -5.63
C GLN A 77 12.29 -3.21 -6.09
N MET A 78 11.82 -4.45 -6.30
CA MET A 78 10.40 -4.62 -6.60
C MET A 78 9.63 -3.98 -5.44
N PRO A 79 8.62 -3.15 -5.73
CA PRO A 79 7.78 -2.65 -4.66
C PRO A 79 7.29 -3.87 -3.87
N TYR A 80 7.33 -3.76 -2.55
CA TYR A 80 6.62 -4.63 -1.62
C TYR A 80 5.36 -5.17 -2.32
N ASN A 81 5.23 -6.49 -2.47
CA ASN A 81 4.08 -7.08 -3.17
C ASN A 81 2.82 -6.34 -2.72
N SER A 82 2.24 -5.57 -3.63
CA SER A 82 1.17 -4.67 -3.30
C SER A 82 -0.08 -5.32 -3.86
N TYR A 83 -0.96 -5.78 -2.98
CA TYR A 83 -2.31 -6.13 -3.40
C TYR A 83 -3.01 -4.81 -3.67
N TYR A 84 -3.45 -4.58 -4.91
CA TYR A 84 -4.13 -3.37 -5.32
C TYR A 84 -5.62 -3.62 -5.36
N GLY A 85 -6.43 -2.62 -5.01
CA GLY A 85 -7.88 -2.79 -5.02
C GLY A 85 -8.43 -3.27 -3.67
N VAL A 86 -7.60 -3.29 -2.63
CA VAL A 86 -7.96 -3.83 -1.33
C VAL A 86 -9.01 -2.94 -0.66
N ARG A 87 -10.02 -3.58 -0.05
CA ARG A 87 -11.04 -2.94 0.78
C ARG A 87 -11.23 -3.72 2.06
N LEU A 88 -11.54 -3.00 3.13
CA LEU A 88 -11.92 -3.53 4.44
C LEU A 88 -13.30 -3.00 4.76
N THR A 89 -14.26 -3.89 4.95
CA THR A 89 -15.61 -3.55 5.34
C THR A 89 -15.81 -3.89 6.80
N SER A 90 -16.11 -2.91 7.65
CA SER A 90 -16.32 -3.15 9.07
C SER A 90 -17.49 -4.10 9.28
N SER A 91 -17.29 -5.14 10.07
CA SER A 91 -18.33 -6.12 10.39
C SER A 91 -19.44 -5.55 11.28
N LEU A 92 -19.16 -4.49 12.05
CA LEU A 92 -20.14 -3.82 12.90
C LEU A 92 -21.16 -3.01 12.10
N VAL A 93 -20.69 -2.21 11.14
CA VAL A 93 -21.51 -1.22 10.42
C VAL A 93 -21.73 -1.54 8.95
N ASN A 94 -21.10 -2.61 8.44
CA ASN A 94 -21.16 -3.06 7.06
C ASN A 94 -20.82 -1.97 6.02
N ILE A 95 -19.82 -1.15 6.33
CA ILE A 95 -19.34 -0.05 5.47
C ILE A 95 -17.83 -0.18 5.29
N SER A 96 -17.36 0.08 4.07
CA SER A 96 -15.93 0.07 3.76
C SER A 96 -15.20 1.22 4.42
N CYS A 97 -14.14 0.90 5.15
CA CYS A 97 -13.21 1.85 5.71
C CYS A 97 -12.46 2.59 4.60
N GLY A 98 -12.35 3.90 4.73
CA GLY A 98 -11.70 4.74 3.74
C GLY A 98 -10.98 5.94 4.34
N ALA A 99 -10.10 6.50 3.53
CA ALA A 99 -9.37 7.73 3.80
C ALA A 99 -10.27 8.95 3.52
N TYR A 100 -10.46 9.81 4.51
CA TYR A 100 -11.24 11.04 4.43
C TYR A 100 -10.33 12.28 4.38
N GLN A 101 -10.80 13.34 3.71
CA GLN A 101 -10.16 14.66 3.70
C GLN A 101 -8.74 14.71 3.12
N LEU A 102 -8.52 14.09 1.95
CA LEU A 102 -7.22 14.13 1.26
C LEU A 102 -6.83 15.53 0.74
N GLU A 103 -7.81 16.44 0.61
CA GLU A 103 -7.65 17.81 0.15
C GLU A 103 -8.20 18.75 1.24
N LEU A 104 -7.34 19.29 2.08
CA LEU A 104 -7.75 20.30 3.06
C LEU A 104 -6.79 21.48 3.05
N SER A 105 -7.39 22.65 2.90
CA SER A 105 -6.79 23.98 3.00
C SER A 105 -6.71 24.50 4.45
N ASP A 106 -7.24 23.75 5.44
CA ASP A 106 -7.45 24.20 6.82
C ASP A 106 -6.56 23.51 7.87
N GLY A 107 -5.65 22.63 7.45
CA GLY A 107 -4.69 21.98 8.35
C GLY A 107 -5.26 20.85 9.22
N ALA A 108 -6.49 20.38 8.98
CA ALA A 108 -7.00 19.21 9.70
C ALA A 108 -6.24 17.93 9.29
N ILE A 109 -6.00 17.03 10.25
CA ILE A 109 -5.27 15.79 10.01
C ILE A 109 -6.20 14.79 9.31
N PRO A 110 -5.88 14.35 8.08
CA PRO A 110 -6.69 13.36 7.38
C PRO A 110 -6.71 12.03 8.15
N TYR A 111 -7.87 11.36 8.13
CA TYR A 111 -8.11 10.17 8.94
C TYR A 111 -8.83 9.03 8.22
N VAL A 112 -8.84 7.86 8.86
CA VAL A 112 -9.55 6.67 8.37
C VAL A 112 -10.89 6.54 9.08
N ASN A 113 -11.96 6.40 8.30
CA ASN A 113 -13.34 6.26 8.81
C ASN A 113 -14.06 5.11 8.12
N CYS A 114 -14.90 4.39 8.84
CA CYS A 114 -15.67 3.24 8.36
C CYS A 114 -17.19 3.45 8.37
N THR A 115 -17.71 4.69 8.41
CA THR A 115 -19.15 4.92 8.64
C THR A 115 -19.84 5.94 7.74
N VAL A 116 -19.16 6.54 6.77
CA VAL A 116 -19.77 7.59 5.93
C VAL A 116 -20.01 7.08 4.50
N PRO A 117 -21.24 6.66 4.15
CA PRO A 117 -21.57 6.29 2.77
C PRO A 117 -22.17 7.43 1.93
N ARG A 118 -22.43 8.65 2.45
CA ARG A 118 -23.39 9.57 1.77
C ARG A 118 -23.02 11.04 1.50
N LEU A 119 -21.94 11.63 2.03
CA LEU A 119 -21.75 13.09 1.86
C LEU A 119 -20.37 13.58 1.37
N ALA A 120 -19.43 12.70 1.01
CA ALA A 120 -18.10 13.16 0.57
C ALA A 120 -17.54 12.38 -0.64
N PRO A 121 -18.15 12.53 -1.83
CA PRO A 121 -17.77 11.72 -2.99
C PRO A 121 -16.41 12.07 -3.62
N SER A 122 -15.90 13.30 -3.51
CA SER A 122 -14.70 13.69 -4.25
C SER A 122 -13.38 13.30 -3.55
N ASN A 123 -13.31 13.37 -2.22
CA ASN A 123 -12.08 13.22 -1.44
C ASN A 123 -12.05 11.99 -0.51
N PHE A 124 -13.04 11.10 -0.59
CA PHE A 124 -13.05 9.83 0.14
C PHE A 124 -12.52 8.68 -0.73
N ARG A 125 -11.63 7.85 -0.18
CA ARG A 125 -11.04 6.70 -0.88
C ARG A 125 -11.16 5.43 -0.03
N THR A 126 -12.01 4.49 -0.46
CA THR A 126 -12.26 3.20 0.22
C THR A 126 -11.41 2.05 -0.33
N THR A 127 -10.62 2.31 -1.37
CA THR A 127 -9.74 1.34 -2.01
C THR A 127 -8.30 1.75 -1.79
N TYR A 128 -7.46 0.81 -1.38
CA TYR A 128 -6.04 1.02 -1.08
C TYR A 128 -5.18 -0.09 -1.70
N SER A 129 -3.86 0.06 -1.57
CA SER A 129 -2.97 -1.09 -1.69
C SER A 129 -2.52 -1.58 -0.33
N LEU A 130 -2.36 -2.89 -0.21
CA LEU A 130 -1.69 -3.53 0.92
C LEU A 130 -0.21 -3.73 0.58
N GLY A 131 0.67 -2.90 1.14
CA GLY A 131 2.11 -3.09 1.00
C GLY A 131 2.65 -4.06 2.05
N LEU A 132 3.13 -5.22 1.66
CA LEU A 132 3.74 -6.17 2.61
C LEU A 132 5.06 -5.64 3.15
N ARG A 133 5.36 -5.74 4.45
CA ARG A 133 6.67 -5.32 4.98
C ARG A 133 7.84 -6.16 4.47
N ARG A 134 7.59 -7.43 4.13
CA ARG A 134 8.55 -8.32 3.47
C ARG A 134 8.09 -8.54 2.02
N PRO A 135 8.86 -8.09 1.01
CA PRO A 135 8.51 -8.27 -0.39
C PRO A 135 8.39 -9.74 -0.80
N GLY A 136 7.63 -10.00 -1.86
CA GLY A 136 7.65 -11.27 -2.58
C GLY A 136 6.77 -12.41 -2.07
N ALA A 137 5.91 -12.22 -1.07
CA ALA A 137 4.91 -13.24 -0.72
C ALA A 137 3.80 -13.33 -1.79
N ALA A 138 3.53 -14.54 -2.28
CA ALA A 138 2.52 -14.79 -3.31
C ALA A 138 1.08 -14.63 -2.78
N SER A 139 0.87 -14.79 -1.48
CA SER A 139 -0.41 -14.66 -0.80
C SER A 139 -0.31 -13.76 0.44
N VAL A 140 -1.41 -13.12 0.80
CA VAL A 140 -1.60 -12.53 2.13
C VAL A 140 -1.90 -13.68 3.09
N VAL A 141 -1.19 -13.75 4.21
CA VAL A 141 -1.44 -14.77 5.25
C VAL A 141 -1.62 -14.12 6.61
N SER A 142 -2.33 -14.82 7.50
CA SER A 142 -2.54 -14.42 8.90
C SER A 142 -1.20 -14.21 9.61
N GLY A 143 -1.07 -13.13 10.37
CA GLY A 143 0.16 -12.73 11.05
C GLY A 143 1.15 -11.93 10.20
N MET A 144 0.85 -11.63 8.93
CA MET A 144 1.73 -10.79 8.12
C MET A 144 1.72 -9.33 8.56
N VAL A 145 2.90 -8.72 8.52
CA VAL A 145 3.05 -7.27 8.71
C VAL A 145 2.85 -6.55 7.39
N VAL A 146 1.92 -5.60 7.37
CA VAL A 146 1.40 -4.90 6.20
C VAL A 146 1.27 -3.41 6.46
N GLY A 147 1.32 -2.60 5.41
CA GLY A 147 0.96 -1.17 5.45
C GLY A 147 -0.19 -0.90 4.49
N PHE A 148 -1.15 -0.09 4.92
CA PHE A 148 -2.26 0.35 4.08
C PHE A 148 -1.91 1.67 3.40
N LYS A 149 -2.01 1.69 2.06
CA LYS A 149 -1.52 2.78 1.23
C LYS A 149 -2.63 3.33 0.36
N VAL A 150 -2.83 4.65 0.39
CA VAL A 150 -3.84 5.35 -0.40
C VAL A 150 -3.20 5.86 -1.68
N PHE A 151 -3.86 5.67 -2.81
CA PHE A 151 -3.39 6.09 -4.14
C PHE A 151 -4.26 7.20 -4.69
N ASP A 152 -3.61 8.04 -5.50
CA ASP A 152 -4.31 8.90 -6.43
C ASP A 152 -4.84 8.02 -7.57
N THR A 153 -6.15 8.02 -7.78
CA THR A 153 -6.80 7.21 -8.83
C THR A 153 -6.49 7.72 -10.24
N LEU A 154 -6.20 9.02 -10.40
CA LEU A 154 -5.88 9.64 -11.69
C LEU A 154 -4.45 9.30 -12.13
N TYR A 155 -3.52 9.29 -11.18
CA TYR A 155 -2.09 9.17 -11.48
C TYR A 155 -1.42 7.88 -10.97
N ARG A 156 -2.17 7.01 -10.27
CA ARG A 156 -1.74 5.70 -9.75
C ARG A 156 -0.47 5.71 -8.89
N TYR A 157 -0.11 6.84 -8.29
CA TYR A 157 0.97 6.93 -7.31
C TYR A 157 0.42 6.94 -5.89
N GLN A 158 1.24 6.45 -4.96
CA GLN A 158 0.92 6.46 -3.54
C GLN A 158 0.99 7.88 -3.00
N VAL A 159 -0.07 8.34 -2.33
CA VAL A 159 -0.14 9.69 -1.76
C VAL A 159 0.02 9.65 -0.25
N PHE A 160 -0.57 8.64 0.41
CA PHE A 160 -0.55 8.52 1.87
C PHE A 160 -0.35 7.07 2.35
N ASN A 161 0.12 6.93 3.58
CA ASN A 161 0.10 5.72 4.40
C ASN A 161 -0.90 5.90 5.54
N TRP A 162 -1.57 4.83 5.95
CA TRP A 162 -2.23 4.79 7.25
C TRP A 162 -1.15 4.76 8.34
N VAL A 163 -1.35 5.51 9.42
CA VAL A 163 -0.47 5.58 10.58
C VAL A 163 -1.28 5.65 11.86
N VAL A 164 -0.81 4.97 12.91
CA VAL A 164 -1.42 5.07 14.26
C VAL A 164 -0.83 6.26 14.99
N GLN A 165 -1.67 7.16 15.50
CA GLN A 165 -1.21 8.25 16.36
C GLN A 165 -0.58 7.70 17.65
N GLU A 166 0.55 8.27 18.07
CA GLU A 166 1.31 7.80 19.24
C GLU A 166 0.67 8.16 20.59
N ARG A 167 -0.46 8.88 20.57
CA ARG A 167 -1.18 9.33 21.77
C ARG A 167 -2.63 8.89 21.72
N SER A 168 -3.18 8.58 22.89
CA SER A 168 -4.60 8.28 23.06
C SER A 168 -5.45 9.37 22.41
N PRO A 169 -6.45 9.01 21.58
CA PRO A 169 -7.09 7.69 21.47
C PRO A 169 -6.48 6.72 20.43
N TYR A 170 -5.20 6.89 20.05
CA TYR A 170 -4.52 5.99 19.10
C TYR A 170 -5.25 5.86 17.76
N ASN A 171 -5.77 7.00 17.31
CA ASN A 171 -6.47 7.13 16.05
C ASN A 171 -5.60 6.75 14.85
N VAL A 172 -6.22 6.13 13.85
CA VAL A 172 -5.59 5.88 12.55
C VAL A 172 -5.80 7.11 11.66
N THR A 173 -4.67 7.71 11.30
CA THR A 173 -4.59 8.89 10.43
C THR A 173 -3.82 8.61 9.15
N LEU A 174 -3.77 9.58 8.26
CA LEU A 174 -2.99 9.50 7.03
C LEU A 174 -1.75 10.38 7.12
N LYS A 175 -0.61 9.84 6.70
CA LYS A 175 0.66 10.57 6.57
C LYS A 175 1.20 10.44 5.16
N ALA A 176 1.83 11.50 4.66
CA ALA A 176 2.34 11.53 3.29
C ALA A 176 3.27 10.34 2.98
N ALA A 177 3.19 9.84 1.74
CA ALA A 177 4.02 8.76 1.27
C ALA A 177 5.53 9.10 1.38
N GLY A 178 6.36 8.09 1.61
CA GLY A 178 7.82 8.26 1.80
C GLY A 178 8.26 8.55 3.24
N ALA A 179 7.33 8.82 4.15
CA ALA A 179 7.65 8.87 5.58
C ALA A 179 8.07 7.48 6.08
N THR A 180 9.29 7.37 6.60
CA THR A 180 9.76 6.19 7.35
C THR A 180 9.15 6.22 8.74
N ASP A 181 7.86 5.94 8.83
CA ASP A 181 7.11 5.97 10.08
C ASP A 181 6.91 4.54 10.62
N PRO A 182 7.39 4.19 11.82
CA PRO A 182 7.16 2.86 12.39
C PRO A 182 5.67 2.58 12.65
N THR A 183 4.87 3.62 12.88
CA THR A 183 3.42 3.50 13.16
C THR A 183 2.58 3.16 11.93
N GLN A 184 3.20 3.07 10.74
CA GLN A 184 2.52 2.71 9.49
C GLN A 184 2.28 1.21 9.31
N TRP A 185 2.83 0.39 10.22
CA TRP A 185 2.83 -1.05 10.11
C TRP A 185 1.73 -1.68 10.99
N PHE A 186 1.01 -2.61 10.39
CA PHE A 186 -0.08 -3.37 11.00
C PHE A 186 0.16 -4.86 10.83
N VAL A 187 -0.35 -5.68 11.72
CA VAL A 187 -0.45 -7.13 11.58
C VAL A 187 -1.87 -7.45 11.14
N LEU A 188 -2.01 -8.20 10.05
CA LEU A 188 -3.30 -8.68 9.57
C LEU A 188 -3.52 -10.12 10.06
N GLU A 189 -4.61 -10.37 10.78
CA GLU A 189 -4.91 -11.68 11.37
C GLU A 189 -6.24 -12.19 10.86
N LYS A 190 -6.28 -13.42 10.36
CA LYS A 190 -7.53 -14.08 9.98
C LYS A 190 -8.25 -14.53 11.26
N VAL A 191 -9.48 -14.06 11.44
CA VAL A 191 -10.26 -14.36 12.66
C VAL A 191 -10.50 -15.86 12.76
N GLY A 192 -10.22 -16.43 13.94
CA GLY A 192 -10.39 -17.86 14.20
C GLY A 192 -9.36 -18.79 13.53
N ALA A 193 -8.29 -18.25 12.95
CA ALA A 193 -7.24 -19.03 12.29
C ALA A 193 -5.85 -18.78 12.89
N LEU A 194 -5.00 -19.80 12.82
CA LEU A 194 -3.60 -19.70 13.23
C LEU A 194 -2.77 -18.81 12.28
N PRO A 195 -1.64 -18.25 12.74
CA PRO A 195 -0.68 -17.57 11.87
C PRO A 195 -0.24 -18.45 10.69
N GLY A 196 -0.07 -17.84 9.52
CA GLY A 196 0.28 -18.53 8.27
C GLY A 196 -0.93 -19.00 7.45
N ALA A 197 -2.15 -18.99 7.99
CA ALA A 197 -3.36 -19.29 7.21
C ALA A 197 -3.55 -18.27 6.09
N ILE A 198 -3.85 -18.75 4.86
CA ILE A 198 -4.07 -17.88 3.71
C ILE A 198 -5.34 -17.04 3.92
N ILE A 199 -5.23 -15.75 3.63
CA ILE A 199 -6.32 -14.78 3.60
C ILE A 199 -6.79 -14.63 2.16
N VAL A 200 -8.08 -14.82 1.93
CA VAL A 200 -8.75 -14.68 0.63
C VAL A 200 -9.89 -13.66 0.72
N ASN A 201 -10.41 -13.25 -0.44
CA ASN A 201 -11.55 -12.34 -0.51
C ASN A 201 -12.76 -12.92 0.27
N GLY A 202 -13.37 -12.08 1.11
CA GLY A 202 -14.52 -12.43 1.95
C GLY A 202 -14.16 -12.93 3.35
N ASP A 203 -12.87 -13.18 3.63
CA ASP A 203 -12.44 -13.57 4.98
C ASP A 203 -12.68 -12.44 6.00
N SER A 204 -13.05 -12.83 7.23
CA SER A 204 -13.01 -11.94 8.38
C SER A 204 -11.58 -11.81 8.89
N VAL A 205 -11.11 -10.58 9.03
CA VAL A 205 -9.78 -10.23 9.49
C VAL A 205 -9.83 -9.22 10.63
N ALA A 206 -8.87 -9.32 11.52
CA ALA A 206 -8.55 -8.32 12.52
C ALA A 206 -7.27 -7.59 12.12
N ILE A 207 -7.20 -6.31 12.49
CA ILE A 207 -6.05 -5.46 12.20
C ILE A 207 -5.45 -5.08 13.54
N LYS A 208 -4.15 -5.31 13.71
CA LYS A 208 -3.44 -4.99 14.95
C LYS A 208 -2.29 -4.03 14.64
N SER A 209 -2.14 -2.96 15.40
CA SER A 209 -0.98 -2.08 15.29
C SER A 209 0.30 -2.86 15.60
N ALA A 210 1.29 -2.85 14.70
CA ALA A 210 2.56 -3.51 14.97
C ALA A 210 3.39 -2.78 16.03
N THR A 211 3.11 -1.49 16.28
CA THR A 211 3.83 -0.67 17.25
C THR A 211 3.25 -0.81 18.66
N THR A 212 1.92 -0.74 18.79
CA THR A 212 1.25 -0.78 20.10
C THR A 212 0.71 -2.15 20.48
N SER A 213 0.68 -3.11 19.55
CA SER A 213 0.04 -4.42 19.70
C SER A 213 -1.46 -4.35 20.03
N MET A 214 -2.10 -3.20 19.85
CA MET A 214 -3.54 -3.03 20.04
C MET A 214 -4.31 -3.26 18.74
N TYR A 215 -5.48 -3.88 18.85
CA TYR A 215 -6.41 -4.11 17.76
C TYR A 215 -7.13 -2.83 17.37
N CYS A 216 -7.30 -2.68 16.06
CA CYS A 216 -7.95 -1.54 15.44
C CYS A 216 -9.42 -1.84 15.18
N GLY A 217 -10.29 -0.92 15.56
CA GLY A 217 -11.73 -1.08 15.45
C GLY A 217 -12.46 0.24 15.32
N VAL A 218 -13.77 0.13 15.17
CA VAL A 218 -14.68 1.27 15.08
C VAL A 218 -15.36 1.40 16.44
N GLY A 219 -14.90 2.36 17.25
CA GLY A 219 -15.50 2.67 18.55
C GLY A 219 -16.84 3.41 18.45
N SER A 220 -17.58 3.48 19.56
CA SER A 220 -18.96 4.01 19.60
C SER A 220 -19.09 5.53 19.67
N ALA A 221 -18.04 6.31 19.96
CA ALA A 221 -18.05 7.78 19.85
C ALA A 221 -16.68 8.44 20.18
N PRO A 222 -16.43 9.69 19.71
CA PRO A 222 -17.18 10.41 18.67
C PRO A 222 -16.45 10.31 17.32
N ALA A 223 -17.25 10.16 16.27
CA ALA A 223 -16.87 10.15 14.85
C ALA A 223 -16.33 8.86 14.23
N ASN A 224 -16.61 7.66 14.78
CA ASN A 224 -16.45 6.38 14.06
C ASN A 224 -15.10 6.23 13.29
N GLN A 225 -14.09 6.90 13.81
CA GLN A 225 -12.75 6.93 13.29
C GLN A 225 -12.14 5.61 13.69
N LEU A 226 -11.35 5.02 12.79
CA LEU A 226 -10.62 3.81 13.13
C LEU A 226 -9.59 4.17 14.21
N SER A 227 -9.66 3.52 15.36
CA SER A 227 -8.70 3.64 16.47
C SER A 227 -8.11 2.28 16.78
N CYS A 228 -6.87 2.23 17.28
CA CYS A 228 -6.23 0.99 17.74
C CYS A 228 -6.06 1.03 19.26
N ASP A 229 -7.09 0.60 19.99
CA ASP A 229 -7.28 0.89 21.42
C ASP A 229 -7.67 -0.33 22.27
N GLN A 230 -7.79 -1.53 21.69
CA GLN A 230 -8.13 -2.76 22.43
C GLN A 230 -7.03 -3.80 22.45
N VAL A 231 -7.01 -4.58 23.52
CA VAL A 231 -6.21 -5.81 23.63
C VAL A 231 -7.20 -6.97 23.76
N PHE A 232 -7.12 -7.93 22.85
CA PHE A 232 -7.91 -9.15 22.92
C PHE A 232 -7.03 -10.33 23.34
N PHE A 233 -7.60 -11.18 24.20
CA PHE A 233 -7.04 -12.49 24.55
C PHE A 233 -7.73 -13.62 23.78
N ASP A 234 -8.92 -13.35 23.23
CA ASP A 234 -9.77 -14.27 22.48
C ASP A 234 -10.15 -13.67 21.10
N ALA A 235 -11.18 -14.22 20.44
CA ALA A 235 -11.68 -13.68 19.18
C ALA A 235 -12.12 -12.21 19.33
N PRO A 236 -11.68 -11.29 18.43
CA PRO A 236 -12.07 -9.88 18.50
C PRO A 236 -13.58 -9.70 18.39
N GLU A 237 -14.14 -8.68 19.04
CA GLU A 237 -15.54 -8.31 18.88
C GLU A 237 -15.84 -7.81 17.45
N PRO A 238 -17.11 -7.84 16.97
CA PRO A 238 -17.47 -7.37 15.63
C PRO A 238 -16.99 -5.94 15.28
N ALA A 239 -16.84 -5.06 16.29
CA ALA A 239 -16.28 -3.72 16.13
C ALA A 239 -14.82 -3.68 15.65
N TYR A 240 -14.07 -4.77 15.86
CA TYR A 240 -12.64 -4.93 15.54
C TYR A 240 -12.41 -5.99 14.45
N GLN A 241 -13.49 -6.39 13.78
CA GLN A 241 -13.45 -7.30 12.65
C GLN A 241 -13.81 -6.57 11.35
N PHE A 242 -13.16 -7.00 10.27
CA PHE A 242 -13.38 -6.48 8.93
C PHE A 242 -13.48 -7.62 7.94
N ILE A 243 -14.39 -7.52 6.97
CA ILE A 243 -14.39 -8.37 5.79
C ILE A 243 -13.42 -7.78 4.77
N ILE A 244 -12.40 -8.55 4.39
CA ILE A 244 -11.39 -8.11 3.42
C ILE A 244 -11.78 -8.48 1.99
N SER A 245 -11.58 -7.55 1.06
CA SER A 245 -11.55 -7.81 -0.37
C SER A 245 -10.14 -7.54 -0.89
N LEU A 246 -9.53 -8.53 -1.54
CA LEU A 246 -8.17 -8.49 -2.11
C LEU A 246 -8.17 -8.27 -3.62
#